data_AF-A0A7H0ND23-F1
#
_entry.id   AF-A0A7H0ND23-F1
#
_cell.length_a   1.000
_cell.length_b   1.000
_cell.length_c   1.000
_cell.angle_alpha   90.00
_cell.angle_beta   90.00
_cell.angle_gamma   90.00
#
_symmetry.space_group_name_H-M   'P 1'
#
loop_
_entity.id
_entity.type
_entity.pdbx_description
1 polymer ?
#
loop_
_entity_poly.entity_id
_entity_poly.type
_entity_poly.pdbx_seq_one_letter_code
_entity_poly.pdbx_strand_id
1 'polypeptide(L)' 'MSASPMPSPPFPSPDNAVLQVVVGNAVASVRSGEASVEEAILHAAVHGWYEGHIQGEDECPGCTFRGQLPRDMGGS' A
#
# COMPACT_ATOMS: atom_id res chain seq x y z
N MET A 1 23.26 -13.98 -0.46
CA MET A 1 21.91 -13.53 -0.10
C MET A 1 21.29 -12.98 -1.37
N SER A 2 20.32 -13.68 -1.97
CA SER A 2 19.65 -13.18 -3.19
C SER A 2 18.87 -11.91 -2.85
N ALA A 3 19.10 -10.85 -3.63
CA ALA A 3 18.31 -9.63 -3.56
C ALA A 3 16.86 -9.97 -3.91
N SER A 4 15.91 -9.58 -3.05
CA SER A 4 14.48 -9.71 -3.30
C SER A 4 14.12 -8.93 -4.59
N PRO A 5 13.33 -9.49 -5.53
CA PRO A 5 13.03 -8.86 -6.83
C PRO A 5 12.08 -7.65 -6.75
N MET A 6 11.78 -7.17 -5.55
CA MET A 6 10.82 -6.10 -5.31
C MET A 6 11.52 -4.73 -5.45
N PRO A 7 10.89 -3.71 -6.07
CA PRO A 7 11.47 -2.38 -6.29
C PRO A 7 11.86 -1.72 -4.96
N SER A 8 12.83 -0.79 -4.97
CA SER A 8 13.36 -0.16 -3.74
C SER A 8 12.25 0.25 -2.74
N PRO A 9 12.36 -0.15 -1.45
CA PRO A 9 11.33 0.05 -0.44
C PRO A 9 10.96 1.54 -0.22
N PRO A 10 9.76 1.80 0.34
CA PRO A 10 8.95 0.85 1.12
C PRO A 10 7.94 0.05 0.27
N PHE A 11 8.00 -1.27 0.42
CA PHE A 11 6.93 -2.21 0.06
C PHE A 11 6.69 -3.15 1.26
N PRO A 12 5.46 -3.64 1.45
CA PRO A 12 5.15 -4.52 2.57
C PRO A 12 5.87 -5.88 2.45
N SER A 13 6.18 -6.50 3.59
CA SER A 13 6.65 -7.89 3.62
C SER A 13 5.61 -8.81 2.93
N PRO A 14 6.03 -9.82 2.14
CA PRO A 14 5.12 -10.84 1.61
C PRO A 14 4.29 -11.56 2.68
N ASP A 15 4.80 -11.63 3.90
CA ASP A 15 4.12 -12.25 5.06
C ASP A 15 3.20 -11.27 5.81
N ASN A 16 3.01 -10.04 5.30
CA ASN A 16 2.11 -9.06 5.91
C ASN A 16 0.65 -9.55 5.81
N ALA A 17 -0.02 -9.64 6.96
CA ALA A 17 -1.39 -10.17 7.05
C ALA A 17 -2.40 -9.37 6.22
N VAL A 18 -2.27 -8.03 6.18
CA VAL A 18 -3.13 -7.16 5.37
C VAL A 18 -2.91 -7.43 3.88
N LEU A 19 -1.65 -7.52 3.44
CA LEU A 19 -1.33 -7.87 2.06
C LEU A 19 -1.93 -9.23 1.65
N GLN A 20 -1.84 -10.23 2.52
CA GLN A 20 -2.43 -11.56 2.28
C GLN A 20 -3.94 -11.48 2.11
N VAL A 21 -4.64 -10.67 2.91
CA VAL A 21 -6.10 -10.46 2.79
C VAL A 21 -6.44 -9.76 1.48
N VAL A 22 -5.74 -8.67 1.13
CA VAL A 22 -5.99 -7.91 -0.10
C VAL A 22 -5.82 -8.78 -1.35
N VAL A 23 -4.72 -9.53 -1.41
CA VAL A 23 -4.45 -10.45 -2.53
C VAL A 23 -5.41 -11.64 -2.51
N GLY A 24 -5.69 -12.22 -1.34
CA GLY A 24 -6.61 -13.33 -1.17
C GLY A 24 -8.02 -13.02 -1.68
N ASN A 25 -8.53 -11.84 -1.34
CA ASN A 25 -9.86 -11.38 -1.78
C ASN A 25 -9.91 -11.17 -3.30
N ALA A 26 -8.89 -10.53 -3.89
CA ALA A 26 -8.80 -10.35 -5.33
C ALA A 26 -8.72 -11.68 -6.10
N VAL A 27 -7.97 -12.66 -5.58
CA VAL A 27 -7.89 -13.99 -6.19
C VAL A 27 -9.21 -14.75 -6.03
N ALA A 28 -9.86 -14.64 -4.88
CA ALA A 28 -11.14 -15.30 -4.62
C ALA A 28 -12.24 -14.79 -5.54
N SER A 29 -12.34 -13.47 -5.75
CA SER A 29 -13.37 -12.86 -6.61
C SER A 29 -13.23 -13.25 -8.09
N VAL A 30 -11.99 -13.37 -8.59
CA VAL A 30 -11.75 -13.90 -9.96
C VAL A 30 -12.16 -15.37 -10.04
N ARG A 31 -11.80 -16.19 -9.04
CA ARG A 31 -12.10 -17.62 -9.03
C ARG A 31 -13.60 -17.93 -8.89
N SER A 32 -14.34 -17.08 -8.18
CA SER A 32 -15.79 -17.21 -8.05
C SER A 32 -16.56 -16.68 -9.27
N GLY A 33 -15.89 -15.94 -10.16
CA GLY A 33 -16.53 -15.23 -11.27
C GLY A 33 -17.28 -13.97 -10.85
N GLU A 34 -17.06 -13.49 -9.62
CA GLU A 34 -17.65 -12.26 -9.09
C GLU A 34 -17.01 -11.00 -9.69
N ALA A 35 -15.74 -11.08 -10.10
CA ALA A 35 -15.01 -9.98 -10.71
C ALA A 35 -14.18 -10.46 -11.92
N SER A 36 -14.01 -9.57 -12.89
CA SER A 36 -13.00 -9.69 -13.94
C SER A 36 -11.59 -9.55 -13.34
N VAL A 37 -10.57 -9.95 -14.14
CA VAL A 37 -9.17 -9.78 -13.75
C VAL A 37 -8.83 -8.30 -13.56
N GLU A 38 -9.34 -7.43 -14.44
CA GLU A 38 -9.16 -5.98 -14.38
C GLU A 38 -9.75 -5.38 -13.11
N GLU A 39 -10.95 -5.78 -12.71
CA GLU A 39 -11.59 -5.35 -11.47
C GLU A 39 -10.83 -5.85 -10.23
N ALA A 40 -10.33 -7.08 -10.26
CA ALA A 40 -9.53 -7.63 -9.17
C ALA A 40 -8.17 -6.94 -9.02
N ILE A 41 -7.52 -6.58 -10.14
CA ILE A 41 -6.30 -5.77 -10.13
C ILE A 41 -6.58 -4.40 -9.54
N LEU A 42 -7.66 -3.74 -9.96
CA LEU A 42 -8.06 -2.44 -9.43
C LEU A 42 -8.32 -2.51 -7.93
N HIS A 43 -9.06 -3.53 -7.46
CA HIS A 43 -9.29 -3.78 -6.05
C HIS A 43 -7.97 -3.91 -5.27
N ALA A 44 -7.06 -4.77 -5.73
CA ALA A 44 -5.77 -4.97 -5.06
C ALA A 44 -4.92 -3.68 -5.02
N ALA A 45 -4.91 -2.90 -6.10
CA ALA A 45 -4.17 -1.65 -6.18
C ALA A 45 -4.72 -0.56 -5.25
N VAL A 46 -6.05 -0.38 -5.22
CA VAL A 46 -6.71 0.64 -4.38
C VAL A 46 -6.51 0.31 -2.90
N HIS A 47 -6.76 -0.94 -2.50
CA HIS A 47 -6.55 -1.36 -1.13
C HIS A 47 -5.08 -1.31 -0.73
N GLY A 48 -4.16 -1.77 -1.59
CA GLY A 48 -2.73 -1.70 -1.32
C GLY A 48 -2.23 -0.26 -1.12
N TRP A 49 -2.74 0.70 -1.91
CA TRP A 49 -2.42 2.11 -1.74
C TRP A 49 -2.98 2.67 -0.43
N TYR A 50 -4.23 2.35 -0.10
CA TYR A 50 -4.90 2.84 1.10
C TYR A 50 -4.25 2.33 2.40
N GLU A 51 -3.97 1.03 2.47
CA GLU A 51 -3.29 0.39 3.61
C GLU A 51 -1.86 0.92 3.77
N GLY A 52 -1.15 1.09 2.65
CA GLY A 52 0.18 1.71 2.65
C GLY A 52 0.17 3.18 3.09
N HIS A 53 -0.89 3.91 2.78
CA HIS A 53 -1.09 5.29 3.25
C HIS A 53 -1.31 5.33 4.77
N ILE A 54 -2.22 4.49 5.30
CA ILE A 54 -2.46 4.38 6.75
C ILE A 54 -1.16 4.03 7.49
N GLN A 55 -0.45 3.00 7.02
CA GLN A 55 0.83 2.62 7.62
C GLN A 55 1.85 3.77 7.57
N GLY A 56 1.89 4.52 6.46
CA GLY A 56 2.76 5.69 6.32
C GLY A 56 2.43 6.84 7.29
N GLU A 57 1.16 6.99 7.67
CA GLU A 57 0.71 7.96 8.68
C GLU A 57 0.99 7.47 10.11
N ASP A 58 0.69 6.20 10.41
CA ASP A 58 0.77 5.63 11.76
C ASP A 58 2.20 5.26 12.18
N GLU A 59 3.01 4.74 11.25
CA GLU A 59 4.31 4.11 11.53
C GLU A 59 5.51 4.91 11.04
N CYS A 60 5.40 6.21 10.76
CA CYS A 60 6.61 7.03 10.56
C CYS A 60 7.02 7.87 11.78
N PRO A 61 7.68 7.27 12.80
CA PRO A 61 8.38 8.03 13.81
C PRO A 61 9.55 8.77 13.15
N GLY A 62 9.34 10.06 12.84
CA GLY A 62 10.37 10.97 12.32
C GLY A 62 10.24 11.40 10.86
N CYS A 63 9.20 10.98 10.12
CA CYS A 63 8.90 11.61 8.83
C CYS A 63 8.15 12.92 9.08
N THR A 64 8.84 14.07 9.04
CA THR A 64 8.18 15.27 8.55
C THR A 64 7.74 15.00 7.11
N PHE A 65 6.48 15.30 6.81
CA PHE A 65 5.85 15.30 5.49
C PHE A 65 6.85 15.28 4.31
N ARG A 66 6.74 14.30 3.40
CA ARG A 66 7.62 14.15 2.22
C ARG A 66 7.41 15.22 1.12
N GLY A 67 6.74 16.33 1.43
CA GLY A 67 6.61 17.49 0.55
C GLY A 67 7.12 18.77 1.21
N GLN A 68 7.34 19.83 0.44
CA GLN A 68 7.48 21.16 1.03
C GLN A 68 6.13 21.55 1.67
N LEU A 69 6.13 21.83 2.97
CA LEU A 69 5.04 22.58 3.59
C LEU A 69 4.84 23.89 2.80
N PRO A 70 3.60 24.30 2.48
CA PRO A 70 3.36 25.64 1.95
C PRO A 70 3.99 26.66 2.89
N ARG A 71 4.81 27.55 2.32
CA ARG A 71 5.40 28.69 3.05
C ARG A 71 4.26 29.63 3.45
N ASP A 72 3.56 29.36 4.55
CA ASP A 72 2.66 30.33 5.24
C ASP A 72 2.24 29.86 6.66
N MET A 73 3.06 29.04 7.32
CA MET A 73 2.95 28.85 8.77
C MET A 73 4.25 29.27 9.46
N GLY A 74 4.67 30.51 9.20
CA GLY A 74 5.66 31.24 9.98
C GLY A 74 4.95 32.26 10.86
N GLY A 75 4.26 31.80 11.89
CA GLY A 75 3.69 32.65 12.93
C GLY A 75 4.51 32.57 14.20
N SER A 76 5.39 33.55 14.42
CA SER A 76 5.79 34.13 15.71
C SER A 76 6.70 35.32 15.46
#